data_AF-A0AAD3N8X0-F1
#
_entry.id   AF-A0AAD3N8X0-F1
#
_cell.length_a   1.000
_cell.length_b   1.000
_cell.length_c   1.000
_cell.angle_alpha   90.00
_cell.angle_beta   90.00
_cell.angle_gamma   90.00
#
_symmetry.space_group_name_H-M   'P 1'
#
loop_
_entity.id
_entity.type
_entity.pdbx_description
1 polymer ?
#
loop_
_entity_poly.entity_id
_entity_poly.type
_entity_poly.pdbx_seq_one_letter_code
_entity_poly.pdbx_strand_id
1 'polypeptide(L)'
;MGDDDYDPEYQCDFLLDVCSHVKDCETKTGLRVLPSLQSVFQSAPSVWIIDLSKRKTSILLEVLKLQPEKKQVKLRGCSDEESEVRSLLQCLPYISQLSCDPDFFQRVCTSISVKSRQEVQQLVSLLKLLDFTLQLTGELNRKTCGTVGRVLGLCSSNVDLILTPRKVSVRGASLLFRPSTQLHSLRLSSHMVLLLLTGQRGRLFLFGLAVTSFLCSP
;
A
#
# COMPACT_ATOMS: atom_id res chain seq x y z
N MET A 1 -11.44 -35.93 18.94
CA MET A 1 -11.24 -34.52 19.35
C MET A 1 -11.25 -33.72 18.07
N GLY A 2 -12.23 -32.84 17.89
CA GLY A 2 -12.37 -32.04 16.68
C GLY A 2 -11.35 -30.93 16.67
N ASP A 3 -10.54 -30.87 15.61
CA ASP A 3 -9.89 -29.63 15.20
C ASP A 3 -11.01 -28.73 14.67
N ASP A 4 -11.59 -27.92 15.54
CA ASP A 4 -12.45 -26.82 15.12
C ASP A 4 -11.56 -25.88 14.30
N ASP A 5 -11.77 -25.92 12.99
CA ASP A 5 -11.13 -25.08 11.97
C ASP A 5 -11.43 -23.60 12.27
N TYR A 6 -10.63 -23.01 13.15
CA TYR A 6 -10.74 -21.60 13.53
C TYR A 6 -10.31 -20.75 12.34
N ASP A 7 -11.31 -20.26 11.59
CA ASP A 7 -11.10 -19.37 10.45
C ASP A 7 -10.93 -17.90 10.94
N PRO A 8 -9.71 -17.33 10.89
CA PRO A 8 -9.48 -15.95 11.31
C PRO A 8 -10.20 -14.94 10.41
N GLU A 9 -10.52 -15.31 9.17
CA GLU A 9 -11.29 -14.48 8.24
C GLU A 9 -12.72 -14.30 8.75
N TYR A 10 -13.37 -15.38 9.19
CA TYR A 10 -14.71 -15.33 9.80
C TYR A 10 -14.76 -14.43 11.03
N GLN A 11 -13.75 -14.49 11.90
CA GLN A 11 -13.75 -13.65 13.10
C GLN A 11 -13.54 -12.17 12.79
N CYS A 12 -12.66 -11.83 11.85
CA CYS A 12 -12.52 -10.46 11.37
C CYS A 12 -13.83 -9.92 10.79
N ASP A 13 -14.48 -10.73 9.96
CA ASP A 13 -15.76 -10.41 9.34
C ASP A 13 -16.86 -10.19 10.39
N PHE A 14 -16.95 -11.06 11.38
CA PHE A 14 -17.89 -10.92 12.50
C PHE A 14 -17.69 -9.58 13.24
N LEU A 15 -16.45 -9.21 13.55
CA LEU A 15 -16.17 -7.93 14.24
C LEU A 15 -16.53 -6.72 13.37
N LEU A 16 -16.30 -6.79 12.06
CA LEU A 16 -16.70 -5.75 11.12
C LEU A 16 -18.23 -5.63 11.05
N ASP A 17 -18.95 -6.74 11.02
CA ASP A 17 -20.42 -6.78 11.01
C ASP A 17 -21.02 -6.19 12.29
N VAL A 18 -20.49 -6.59 13.45
CA VAL A 18 -20.89 -6.01 14.74
C VAL A 18 -20.63 -4.50 14.77
N CYS A 19 -19.46 -4.05 14.31
CA CYS A 19 -19.15 -2.62 14.27
C CYS A 19 -20.11 -1.86 13.35
N SER A 20 -20.42 -2.41 12.18
CA SER A 20 -21.37 -1.79 11.24
C SER A 20 -22.75 -1.63 11.88
N HIS A 21 -23.28 -2.67 12.52
CA HIS A 21 -24.57 -2.62 13.21
C HIS A 21 -24.59 -1.63 14.37
N VAL A 22 -23.53 -1.61 15.18
CA VAL A 22 -23.40 -0.66 16.28
C VAL A 22 -23.41 0.77 15.75
N LYS A 23 -22.58 1.09 14.74
CA LYS A 23 -22.51 2.44 14.17
C LYS A 23 -23.85 2.88 13.57
N ASP A 24 -24.56 1.99 12.90
CA ASP A 24 -25.90 2.27 12.38
C ASP A 24 -26.90 2.54 13.50
N CYS A 25 -26.83 1.78 14.61
CA CYS A 25 -27.67 1.99 15.78
C CYS A 25 -27.38 3.33 16.47
N GLU A 26 -26.11 3.64 16.72
CA GLU A 26 -25.68 4.91 17.33
C GLU A 26 -26.12 6.11 16.48
N THR A 27 -26.01 5.99 15.15
CA THR A 27 -26.43 7.04 14.21
C THR A 27 -27.94 7.26 14.24
N LYS A 28 -28.74 6.19 14.35
CA LYS A 28 -30.21 6.27 14.37
C LYS A 28 -30.77 6.71 15.71
N THR A 29 -30.16 6.29 16.82
CA THR A 29 -30.69 6.49 18.18
C THR A 29 -30.00 7.62 18.95
N GLY A 30 -28.82 8.06 18.51
CA GLY A 30 -27.98 9.01 19.23
C GLY A 30 -27.29 8.42 20.48
N LEU A 31 -27.52 7.14 20.78
CA LEU A 31 -26.89 6.47 21.91
C LEU A 31 -25.43 6.13 21.59
N ARG A 32 -24.58 6.11 22.62
CA ARG A 32 -23.19 5.61 22.52
C ARG A 32 -23.12 4.22 23.13
N VAL A 33 -23.10 3.21 22.28
CA VAL A 33 -23.12 1.78 22.65
C VAL A 33 -21.72 1.16 22.50
N LEU A 34 -20.90 1.73 21.62
CA LEU A 34 -19.57 1.23 21.31
C LEU A 34 -18.65 1.08 22.54
N PRO A 35 -18.62 2.00 23.53
CA PRO A 35 -17.81 1.82 24.73
C PRO A 35 -18.16 0.55 25.52
N SER A 36 -19.44 0.18 25.59
CA SER A 36 -19.92 -1.01 26.30
C SER A 36 -19.51 -2.32 25.62
N LEU A 37 -19.19 -2.26 24.32
CA LEU A 37 -18.78 -3.42 23.51
C LEU A 37 -17.26 -3.47 23.27
N GLN A 38 -16.48 -2.62 23.95
CA GLN A 38 -15.04 -2.55 23.74
C GLN A 38 -14.34 -3.91 23.95
N SER A 39 -14.77 -4.70 24.94
CA SER A 39 -14.22 -6.03 25.21
C SER A 39 -14.44 -7.01 24.05
N VAL A 40 -15.54 -6.88 23.31
CA VAL A 40 -15.81 -7.71 22.12
C VAL A 40 -14.77 -7.43 21.05
N PHE A 41 -14.49 -6.15 20.77
CA PHE A 41 -13.48 -5.76 19.78
C PHE A 41 -12.05 -6.10 20.20
N GLN A 42 -11.77 -6.22 21.49
CA GLN A 42 -10.47 -6.64 22.01
C GLN A 42 -10.18 -8.14 21.84
N SER A 43 -11.22 -8.96 21.62
CA SER A 43 -11.07 -10.39 21.31
C SER A 43 -10.57 -10.69 19.90
N ALA A 44 -10.18 -9.65 19.15
CA ALA A 44 -9.74 -9.75 17.77
C ALA A 44 -8.50 -10.63 17.57
N PRO A 45 -8.40 -11.30 16.41
CA PRO A 45 -7.24 -12.11 16.09
C PRO A 45 -5.98 -11.25 16.00
N SER A 46 -4.82 -11.90 16.14
CA SER A 46 -3.50 -11.25 16.01
C SER A 46 -3.25 -10.78 14.58
N VAL A 47 -3.64 -11.61 13.61
CA VAL A 47 -3.59 -11.33 12.17
C VAL A 47 -5.00 -11.11 11.65
N TRP A 48 -5.22 -9.99 10.99
CA TRP A 48 -6.49 -9.64 10.39
C TRP A 48 -6.51 -9.99 8.91
N ILE A 49 -7.44 -10.82 8.49
CA ILE A 49 -7.64 -11.14 7.06
C ILE A 49 -8.89 -10.41 6.61
N ILE A 50 -8.77 -9.56 5.58
CA ILE A 50 -9.86 -8.68 5.14
C ILE A 50 -9.90 -8.64 3.62
N ASP A 51 -11.10 -8.79 3.08
CA ASP A 51 -11.40 -8.56 1.67
C ASP A 51 -12.16 -7.23 1.50
N LEU A 52 -11.46 -6.17 1.08
CA LEU A 52 -12.06 -4.83 0.90
C LEU A 52 -12.95 -4.75 -0.36
N SER A 53 -13.03 -5.80 -1.18
CA SER A 53 -14.05 -5.89 -2.23
C SER A 53 -15.44 -6.22 -1.68
N LYS A 54 -15.49 -6.78 -0.46
CA LYS A 54 -16.72 -7.18 0.24
C LYS A 54 -17.05 -6.28 1.42
N ARG A 55 -16.06 -5.56 1.96
CA ARG A 55 -16.16 -4.81 3.22
C ARG A 55 -15.84 -3.34 3.00
N LYS A 56 -16.50 -2.45 3.76
CA LYS A 56 -16.23 -1.01 3.71
C LYS A 56 -14.98 -0.65 4.50
N THR A 57 -14.06 0.08 3.89
CA THR A 57 -12.81 0.52 4.53
C THR A 57 -13.05 1.42 5.75
N SER A 58 -14.12 2.22 5.74
CA SER A 58 -14.49 3.08 6.86
C SER A 58 -14.83 2.31 8.13
N ILE A 59 -15.47 1.13 8.01
CA ILE A 59 -15.78 0.27 9.15
C ILE A 59 -14.49 -0.35 9.69
N LEU A 60 -13.59 -0.80 8.81
CA LEU A 60 -12.28 -1.29 9.21
C LEU A 60 -11.50 -0.27 10.03
N LEU A 61 -11.45 0.98 9.57
CA LEU A 61 -10.76 2.05 10.30
C LEU A 61 -11.31 2.22 11.72
N GLU A 62 -12.63 2.16 11.88
CA GLU A 62 -13.26 2.27 13.21
C GLU A 62 -12.85 1.09 14.09
N VAL A 63 -12.86 -0.15 13.59
CA VAL A 63 -12.46 -1.30 14.42
C VAL A 63 -10.97 -1.28 14.77
N LEU A 64 -10.10 -0.85 13.84
CA LEU A 64 -8.66 -0.72 14.11
C LEU A 64 -8.36 0.31 15.20
N LYS A 65 -9.13 1.40 15.31
CA LYS A 65 -9.00 2.39 16.40
C LYS A 65 -9.34 1.82 17.78
N LEU A 66 -10.14 0.76 17.83
CA LEU A 66 -10.56 0.13 19.09
C LEU A 66 -9.56 -0.92 19.56
N GLN A 67 -8.59 -1.28 18.73
CA GLN A 67 -7.56 -2.25 19.08
C GLN A 67 -6.58 -1.60 20.07
N PRO A 68 -6.22 -2.30 21.16
CA PRO A 68 -5.25 -1.79 22.13
C PRO A 68 -3.84 -1.71 21.53
N GLU A 69 -3.55 -2.55 20.56
CA GLU A 69 -2.28 -2.63 19.84
C GLU A 69 -2.52 -2.65 18.33
N LYS A 70 -1.51 -2.21 17.58
CA LYS A 70 -1.55 -2.26 16.12
C LYS A 70 -1.55 -3.70 15.63
N LYS A 71 -2.42 -4.00 14.67
CA LYS A 71 -2.61 -5.36 14.15
C LYS A 71 -1.86 -5.56 12.83
N GLN A 72 -1.42 -6.79 12.59
CA GLN A 72 -0.99 -7.22 11.27
C GLN A 72 -2.22 -7.39 10.40
N VAL A 73 -2.20 -6.84 9.18
CA VAL A 73 -3.35 -6.93 8.25
C VAL A 73 -2.91 -7.61 6.96
N LYS A 74 -3.65 -8.63 6.57
CA LYS A 74 -3.61 -9.26 5.27
C LYS A 74 -4.81 -8.76 4.45
N LEU A 75 -4.53 -7.87 3.52
CA LEU A 75 -5.53 -7.33 2.59
C LEU A 75 -5.64 -8.21 1.36
N ARG A 76 -6.88 -8.53 1.01
CA ARG A 76 -7.32 -9.04 -0.28
C ARG A 76 -8.26 -8.02 -0.89
N GLY A 77 -8.33 -7.99 -2.23
CA GLY A 77 -9.32 -7.22 -2.99
C GLY A 77 -9.51 -5.78 -2.53
N CYS A 78 -8.96 -4.79 -3.22
CA CYS A 78 -9.22 -3.37 -2.92
C CYS A 78 -9.79 -2.69 -4.16
N SER A 79 -10.81 -1.85 -3.97
CA SER A 79 -11.33 -1.00 -5.05
C SER A 79 -10.26 -0.01 -5.53
N ASP A 80 -10.25 0.27 -6.83
CA ASP A 80 -9.40 1.29 -7.43
C ASP A 80 -9.98 2.70 -7.28
N GLU A 81 -11.14 2.85 -6.63
CA GLU A 81 -11.76 4.14 -6.34
C GLU A 81 -10.88 5.00 -5.41
N GLU A 82 -10.63 6.25 -5.82
CA GLU A 82 -9.75 7.16 -5.09
C GLU A 82 -10.22 7.41 -3.64
N SER A 83 -11.53 7.41 -3.38
CA SER A 83 -12.13 7.54 -2.04
C SER A 83 -11.84 6.34 -1.14
N GLU A 84 -11.95 5.11 -1.67
CA GLU A 84 -11.66 3.89 -0.91
C GLU A 84 -10.17 3.79 -0.61
N VAL A 85 -9.31 4.07 -1.59
CA VAL A 85 -7.87 4.10 -1.37
C VAL A 85 -7.48 5.15 -0.32
N ARG A 86 -8.10 6.34 -0.35
CA ARG A 86 -7.84 7.36 0.70
C ARG A 86 -8.32 6.91 2.07
N SER A 87 -9.48 6.26 2.16
CA SER A 87 -9.96 5.68 3.41
C SER A 87 -8.98 4.63 3.95
N LEU A 88 -8.39 3.82 3.07
CA LEU A 88 -7.42 2.80 3.45
C LEU A 88 -6.11 3.40 3.95
N LEU A 89 -5.64 4.48 3.33
CA LEU A 89 -4.46 5.20 3.80
C LEU A 89 -4.65 5.80 5.21
N GLN A 90 -5.89 6.04 5.65
CA GLN A 90 -6.18 6.45 7.03
C GLN A 90 -6.03 5.31 8.05
N CYS A 91 -6.04 4.06 7.61
CA CYS A 91 -5.84 2.88 8.47
C CYS A 91 -4.37 2.67 8.84
N LEU A 92 -3.41 3.12 8.02
CA LEU A 92 -1.97 2.84 8.18
C LEU A 92 -1.41 3.15 9.58
N PRO A 93 -1.79 4.23 10.29
CA PRO A 93 -1.29 4.50 11.63
C PRO A 93 -1.61 3.40 12.66
N TYR A 94 -2.66 2.61 12.42
CA TYR A 94 -3.17 1.55 13.30
C TYR A 94 -2.69 0.14 12.90
N ILE A 95 -1.91 0.04 11.83
CA ILE A 95 -1.40 -1.23 11.29
C ILE A 95 0.08 -1.36 11.66
N SER A 96 0.49 -2.54 12.13
CA SER A 96 1.89 -2.83 12.45
C SER A 96 2.65 -3.40 11.25
N GLN A 97 1.98 -4.26 10.48
CA GLN A 97 2.51 -4.87 9.26
C GLN A 97 1.38 -5.09 8.26
N LEU A 98 1.69 -4.92 6.97
CA LEU A 98 0.73 -5.09 5.88
C LEU A 98 1.19 -6.19 4.91
N SER A 99 0.32 -7.15 4.66
CA SER A 99 0.48 -8.15 3.59
C SER A 99 -0.62 -7.97 2.56
N CYS A 100 -0.26 -7.89 1.28
CA CYS A 100 -1.17 -7.70 0.16
C CYS A 100 -0.54 -8.23 -1.12
N ASP A 101 -1.27 -8.13 -2.24
CA ASP A 101 -0.72 -8.45 -3.56
C ASP A 101 0.50 -7.57 -3.87
N PRO A 102 1.54 -8.08 -4.56
CA PRO A 102 2.74 -7.30 -4.87
C PRO A 102 2.49 -6.03 -5.70
N ASP A 103 1.40 -6.00 -6.48
CA ASP A 103 1.00 -4.86 -7.31
C ASP A 103 0.20 -3.79 -6.56
N PHE A 104 -0.14 -4.03 -5.29
CA PHE A 104 -1.04 -3.18 -4.52
C PHE A 104 -0.52 -1.74 -4.42
N PHE A 105 0.77 -1.56 -4.14
CA PHE A 105 1.36 -0.21 -4.07
C PHE A 105 1.28 0.53 -5.41
N GLN A 106 1.48 -0.18 -6.53
CA GLN A 106 1.31 0.36 -7.88
C GLN A 106 -0.13 0.79 -8.14
N ARG A 107 -1.11 -0.04 -7.74
CA ARG A 107 -2.54 0.28 -7.84
C ARG A 107 -2.87 1.55 -7.05
N VAL A 108 -2.46 1.63 -5.79
CA VAL A 108 -2.62 2.83 -4.95
C VAL A 108 -2.05 4.07 -5.65
N CYS A 109 -0.82 4.01 -6.16
CA CYS A 109 -0.18 5.14 -6.86
C CYS A 109 -0.88 5.53 -8.17
N THR A 110 -1.61 4.59 -8.79
CA THR A 110 -2.36 4.81 -10.03
C THR A 110 -3.71 5.43 -9.75
N SER A 111 -4.42 4.94 -8.72
CA SER A 111 -5.73 5.41 -8.31
C SER A 111 -5.69 6.82 -7.75
N ILE A 112 -4.73 7.13 -6.87
CA ILE A 112 -4.75 8.42 -6.16
C ILE A 112 -4.01 9.54 -6.89
N SER A 113 -4.56 10.74 -6.80
CA SER A 113 -3.91 11.97 -7.23
C SER A 113 -3.22 12.65 -6.06
N VAL A 114 -1.89 12.55 -6.00
CA VAL A 114 -1.06 13.14 -4.93
C VAL A 114 -0.68 14.58 -5.26
N LYS A 115 -1.13 15.54 -4.46
CA LYS A 115 -0.89 16.98 -4.64
C LYS A 115 0.06 17.54 -3.59
N SER A 116 -0.02 17.08 -2.34
CA SER A 116 0.76 17.62 -1.22
C SER A 116 1.98 16.76 -0.85
N ARG A 117 2.90 17.31 -0.05
CA ARG A 117 4.01 16.52 0.53
C ARG A 117 3.51 15.56 1.61
N GLN A 118 2.48 15.94 2.35
CA GLN A 118 1.84 15.11 3.39
C GLN A 118 1.26 13.82 2.80
N GLU A 119 0.59 13.91 1.66
CA GLU A 119 0.06 12.72 0.95
C GLU A 119 1.18 11.80 0.44
N VAL A 120 2.29 12.36 -0.07
CA VAL A 120 3.47 11.53 -0.41
C VAL A 120 4.03 10.85 0.85
N GLN A 121 4.06 11.54 1.99
CA GLN A 121 4.51 10.97 3.25
C GLN A 121 3.62 9.80 3.71
N GLN A 122 2.31 9.87 3.48
CA GLN A 122 1.41 8.73 3.74
C GLN A 122 1.77 7.53 2.86
N LEU A 123 2.10 7.74 1.59
CA LEU A 123 2.58 6.66 0.73
C LEU A 123 3.94 6.10 1.17
N VAL A 124 4.84 6.94 1.70
CA VAL A 124 6.08 6.45 2.32
C VAL A 124 5.78 5.57 3.53
N SER A 125 4.79 5.95 4.36
CA SER A 125 4.33 5.10 5.48
C SER A 125 3.74 3.78 5.00
N LEU A 126 2.98 3.78 3.89
CA LEU A 126 2.49 2.56 3.28
C LEU A 126 3.66 1.67 2.81
N LEU A 127 4.63 2.25 2.09
CA LEU A 127 5.79 1.52 1.61
C LEU A 127 6.62 0.94 2.76
N LYS A 128 6.69 1.65 3.89
CA LYS A 128 7.33 1.15 5.12
C LYS A 128 6.61 -0.09 5.69
N LEU A 129 5.27 -0.13 5.64
CA LEU A 129 4.50 -1.31 6.08
C LEU A 129 4.65 -2.52 5.14
N LEU A 130 5.14 -2.29 3.92
CA LEU A 130 5.50 -3.30 2.91
C LEU A 130 7.00 -3.62 2.92
N ASP A 131 7.69 -3.33 4.02
CA ASP A 131 9.13 -3.56 4.21
C ASP A 131 9.99 -2.93 3.11
N PHE A 132 9.59 -1.75 2.63
CA PHE A 132 10.25 -0.98 1.56
C PHE A 132 10.47 -1.75 0.25
N THR A 133 9.71 -2.82 0.02
CA THR A 133 9.73 -3.56 -1.23
C THR A 133 8.69 -2.99 -2.18
N LEU A 134 9.13 -2.56 -3.36
CA LEU A 134 8.28 -1.97 -4.40
C LEU A 134 8.41 -2.75 -5.70
N GLN A 135 7.30 -3.32 -6.15
CA GLN A 135 7.22 -3.98 -7.45
C GLN A 135 6.38 -3.17 -8.44
N LEU A 136 6.94 -2.91 -9.62
CA LEU A 136 6.30 -2.20 -10.71
C LEU A 136 6.26 -3.08 -11.97
N THR A 137 5.06 -3.41 -12.45
CA THR A 137 4.84 -4.33 -13.57
C THR A 137 3.76 -3.83 -14.54
N GLY A 138 3.57 -4.54 -15.64
CA GLY A 138 2.50 -4.23 -16.59
C GLY A 138 2.72 -2.91 -17.33
N GLU A 139 1.66 -2.13 -17.54
CA GLU A 139 1.76 -0.82 -18.18
C GLU A 139 1.93 0.29 -17.15
N LEU A 140 3.04 1.03 -17.24
CA LEU A 140 3.32 2.16 -16.35
C LEU A 140 3.01 3.47 -17.07
N ASN A 141 1.89 4.09 -16.69
CA ASN A 141 1.52 5.40 -17.19
C ASN A 141 2.33 6.52 -16.50
N ARG A 142 2.23 7.74 -17.04
CA ARG A 142 2.97 8.91 -16.56
C ARG A 142 2.58 9.33 -15.14
N LYS A 143 1.30 9.17 -14.76
CA LYS A 143 0.79 9.51 -13.42
C LYS A 143 1.44 8.60 -12.39
N THR A 144 1.37 7.28 -12.58
CA THR A 144 1.96 6.27 -11.69
C THR A 144 3.46 6.48 -11.53
N CYS A 145 4.21 6.65 -12.63
CA CYS A 145 5.64 6.92 -12.57
C CYS A 145 5.97 8.20 -11.80
N GLY A 146 5.17 9.26 -12.00
CA GLY A 146 5.32 10.53 -11.30
C GLY A 146 5.07 10.43 -9.81
N THR A 147 4.01 9.75 -9.39
CA THR A 147 3.69 9.51 -7.98
C THR A 147 4.78 8.69 -7.32
N VAL A 148 5.16 7.55 -7.91
CA VAL A 148 6.20 6.67 -7.36
C VAL A 148 7.54 7.40 -7.27
N GLY A 149 7.96 8.12 -8.31
CA GLY A 149 9.20 8.88 -8.27
C GLY A 149 9.23 9.96 -7.17
N ARG A 150 8.08 10.55 -6.83
CA ARG A 150 7.98 11.45 -5.66
C ARG A 150 8.14 10.70 -4.34
N VAL A 151 7.58 9.51 -4.20
CA VAL A 151 7.75 8.66 -3.00
C VAL A 151 9.21 8.24 -2.85
N LEU A 152 9.82 7.72 -3.92
CA LEU A 152 11.22 7.30 -3.93
C LEU A 152 12.16 8.46 -3.58
N GLY A 153 11.88 9.67 -4.07
CA GLY A 153 12.65 10.86 -3.73
C GLY A 153 12.57 11.30 -2.26
N LEU A 154 11.64 10.76 -1.46
CA LEU A 154 11.55 10.99 -0.01
C LEU A 154 12.14 9.83 0.82
N CYS A 155 12.57 8.74 0.20
CA CYS A 155 13.09 7.57 0.90
C CYS A 155 14.62 7.67 1.10
N SER A 156 15.09 7.27 2.28
CA SER A 156 16.51 7.31 2.68
C SER A 156 17.24 6.00 2.33
N SER A 157 17.32 5.65 1.04
CA SER A 157 18.12 4.53 0.49
C SER A 157 17.77 3.08 0.88
N ASN A 158 16.63 2.81 1.53
CA ASN A 158 16.25 1.45 1.96
C ASN A 158 15.23 0.76 1.05
N VAL A 159 15.03 1.24 -0.17
CA VAL A 159 13.99 0.73 -1.08
C VAL A 159 14.54 -0.32 -2.02
N ASP A 160 13.89 -1.48 -2.05
CA ASP A 160 14.12 -2.53 -3.04
C ASP A 160 13.11 -2.37 -4.17
N LEU A 161 13.59 -1.95 -5.35
CA LEU A 161 12.75 -1.70 -6.52
C LEU A 161 12.88 -2.83 -7.54
N ILE A 162 11.78 -3.53 -7.80
CA ILE A 162 11.66 -4.53 -8.87
C ILE A 162 10.83 -3.93 -9.99
N LEU A 163 11.46 -3.66 -11.14
CA LEU A 163 10.85 -2.98 -12.27
C LEU A 163 10.84 -3.88 -13.52
N THR A 164 9.68 -4.49 -13.77
CA THR A 164 9.42 -5.38 -14.91
C THR A 164 8.17 -4.96 -15.69
N PRO A 165 8.12 -3.73 -16.23
CA PRO A 165 6.99 -3.25 -17.00
C PRO A 165 6.97 -3.88 -18.41
N ARG A 166 5.77 -4.14 -18.92
CA ARG A 166 5.51 -4.46 -20.33
C ARG A 166 5.64 -3.21 -21.20
N LYS A 167 5.27 -2.04 -20.66
CA LYS A 167 5.29 -0.76 -21.39
C LYS A 167 5.55 0.41 -20.45
N VAL A 168 6.49 1.27 -20.81
CA VAL A 168 6.74 2.55 -20.13
C VAL A 168 7.30 3.54 -21.14
N SER A 169 6.93 4.82 -21.02
CA SER A 169 7.50 5.88 -21.86
C SER A 169 8.81 6.41 -21.27
N VAL A 170 9.71 6.95 -22.10
CA VAL A 170 10.95 7.61 -21.64
C VAL A 170 10.65 8.74 -20.64
N ARG A 171 9.60 9.52 -20.89
CA ARG A 171 9.12 10.56 -19.96
C ARG A 171 8.55 10.00 -18.66
N GLY A 172 7.98 8.80 -18.68
CA GLY A 172 7.53 8.09 -17.48
C GLY A 172 8.73 7.61 -16.67
N ALA A 173 9.68 6.92 -17.32
CA ALA A 173 10.92 6.48 -16.70
C ALA A 173 11.72 7.64 -16.07
N SER A 174 11.74 8.81 -16.73
CA SER A 174 12.41 10.00 -16.19
C SER A 174 11.76 10.58 -14.95
N LEU A 175 10.44 10.39 -14.79
CA LEU A 175 9.72 10.81 -13.59
C LEU A 175 9.94 9.85 -12.42
N LEU A 176 10.12 8.56 -12.72
CA LEU A 176 10.39 7.50 -11.74
C LEU A 176 11.80 7.65 -11.15
N PHE A 177 12.80 7.86 -12.00
CA PHE A 177 14.20 7.98 -11.62
C PHE A 177 14.64 9.45 -11.62
N ARG A 178 14.30 10.17 -10.54
CA ARG A 178 14.78 11.53 -10.33
C ARG A 178 16.24 11.50 -9.85
N PRO A 179 17.03 12.58 -10.07
CA PRO A 179 18.45 12.61 -9.70
C PRO A 179 18.76 12.44 -8.20
N SER A 180 17.74 12.44 -7.34
CA SER A 180 17.88 12.28 -5.88
C SER A 180 17.43 10.90 -5.39
N THR A 181 17.06 9.99 -6.29
CA THR A 181 16.54 8.67 -5.90
C THR A 181 17.69 7.79 -5.44
N GLN A 182 17.65 7.36 -4.18
CA GLN A 182 18.58 6.39 -3.62
C GLN A 182 17.84 5.07 -3.37
N LEU A 183 18.40 3.97 -3.87
CA LEU A 183 17.81 2.64 -3.76
C LEU A 183 18.81 1.69 -3.11
N HIS A 184 18.29 0.74 -2.33
CA HIS A 184 19.11 -0.35 -1.82
C HIS A 184 19.39 -1.32 -2.96
N SER A 185 18.34 -1.92 -3.53
CA SER A 185 18.46 -2.75 -4.72
C SER A 185 17.59 -2.24 -5.86
N LEU A 186 18.10 -2.44 -7.08
CA LEU A 186 17.36 -2.22 -8.32
C LEU A 186 17.42 -3.47 -9.17
N ARG A 187 16.26 -4.09 -9.39
CA ARG A 187 16.07 -5.19 -10.35
C ARG A 187 15.35 -4.67 -11.58
N LEU A 188 15.96 -4.82 -12.74
CA LEU A 188 15.40 -4.42 -14.03
C LEU A 188 15.21 -5.61 -14.95
N SER A 189 14.19 -5.55 -15.81
CA SER A 189 14.09 -6.43 -16.98
C SER A 189 15.05 -5.96 -18.10
N SER A 190 15.43 -6.89 -18.97
CA SER A 190 16.30 -6.65 -20.12
C SER A 190 15.83 -5.48 -21.01
N HIS A 191 14.52 -5.39 -21.26
CA HIS A 191 13.92 -4.27 -22.01
C HIS A 191 14.11 -2.92 -21.28
N MET A 192 14.00 -2.89 -19.95
CA MET A 192 14.15 -1.65 -19.18
C MET A 192 15.58 -1.14 -19.16
N VAL A 193 16.55 -2.05 -19.12
CA VAL A 193 17.97 -1.68 -19.24
C VAL A 193 18.19 -0.98 -20.58
N LEU A 194 17.71 -1.55 -21.68
CA LEU A 194 17.82 -0.94 -23.01
C LEU A 194 17.13 0.43 -23.08
N LEU A 195 15.94 0.58 -22.50
CA LEU A 195 15.20 1.84 -22.52
C LEU A 195 15.95 2.95 -21.74
N LEU A 196 16.53 2.62 -20.58
CA LEU A 196 17.33 3.56 -19.81
C LEU A 196 18.66 3.91 -20.49
N LEU A 197 19.23 2.97 -21.25
CA LEU A 197 20.44 3.18 -22.05
C LEU A 197 20.18 3.96 -23.34
N THR A 198 18.99 3.88 -23.94
CA THR A 198 18.67 4.50 -25.25
C THR A 198 17.98 5.85 -25.15
N GLY A 199 17.52 6.29 -23.98
CA GLY A 199 16.98 7.64 -23.72
C GLY A 199 18.00 8.79 -23.87
N GLN A 200 19.12 8.55 -24.55
CA GLN A 200 20.30 9.40 -24.68
C GLN A 200 20.09 10.57 -25.65
N ARG A 201 19.66 11.69 -25.10
CA ARG A 201 20.06 13.03 -25.60
C ARG A 201 20.36 14.03 -24.48
N GLY A 202 20.95 13.59 -23.36
CA GLY A 202 21.61 14.55 -22.47
C GLY A 202 21.88 14.21 -21.00
N ARG A 203 21.29 13.17 -20.39
CA ARG A 203 21.61 12.76 -19.00
C ARG A 203 21.39 11.26 -18.85
N LEU A 204 22.41 10.50 -18.48
CA LEU A 204 22.22 9.10 -18.10
C LEU A 204 21.29 9.04 -16.87
N PHE A 205 20.15 8.36 -17.01
CA PHE A 205 19.23 8.10 -15.89
C PHE A 205 19.90 7.35 -14.73
N LEU A 206 20.98 6.61 -15.01
CA LEU A 206 21.75 5.86 -14.02
C LEU A 206 22.75 6.73 -13.24
N PHE A 207 23.22 7.87 -13.78
CA PHE A 207 24.23 8.70 -13.10
C PHE A 207 23.69 9.44 -11.86
N GLY A 208 22.37 9.54 -11.71
CA GLY A 208 21.71 10.11 -10.53
C GLY A 208 21.13 9.06 -9.57
N LEU A 209 21.22 7.77 -9.90
CA LEU A 209 20.74 6.69 -9.04
C LEU A 209 21.91 6.14 -8.24
N ALA A 210 21.94 6.45 -6.95
CA ALA A 210 22.80 5.74 -6.02
C ALA A 210 22.12 4.41 -5.68
N VAL A 211 22.65 3.30 -6.23
CA VAL A 211 22.13 1.95 -5.98
C VAL A 211 23.24 1.12 -5.35
N THR A 212 22.94 0.45 -4.23
CA THR A 212 23.94 -0.41 -3.55
C THR A 212 24.09 -1.78 -4.21
N SER A 213 23.04 -2.28 -4.89
CA SER A 213 23.07 -3.52 -5.67
C SER A 213 22.22 -3.44 -6.94
N PHE A 214 22.80 -3.82 -8.08
CA PHE A 214 22.11 -3.84 -9.39
C PHE A 214 22.05 -5.28 -9.91
N LEU A 215 20.85 -5.77 -10.20
CA LEU A 215 20.62 -7.12 -10.70
C LEU A 215 19.78 -7.06 -11.97
N CYS A 216 20.26 -7.68 -13.05
CA CYS A 216 19.49 -7.86 -14.27
C CYS A 216 18.76 -9.20 -14.19
N SER A 217 17.43 -9.19 -14.22
CA SER A 217 16.68 -10.44 -14.38
C SER A 217 16.81 -10.92 -15.84
N PRO A 218 16.95 -12.24 -16.09
CA PRO A 218 17.02 -12.80 -17.43
C PRO A 218 15.76 -12.49 -18.26
#